data_AF-W2SH36-F1
#
_entry.id   AF-W2SH36-F1
#
_cell.length_a   1.000
_cell.length_b   1.000
_cell.length_c   1.000
_cell.angle_alpha   90.00
_cell.angle_beta   90.00
_cell.angle_gamma   90.00
#
_symmetry.space_group_name_H-M   'P 1'
#
loop_
_entity.id
_entity.type
_entity.pdbx_description
1 polymer ?
#
loop_
_entity_poly.entity_id
_entity_poly.type
_entity_poly.pdbx_seq_one_letter_code
_entity_poly.pdbx_strand_id
1 'polypeptide(L)'
;MVEGPLEIRTNRFQLDVRVEIKRNSRGNPSLKVDLCRVAANIPVIVSVQNALTPESGGKFADALSRDGHIIFENLICPRIIFLVEKRINQRFGLLASKIALGDLNNFDMVKSLLTSQQEFRRRSLRRRYSRLSFNRVIDFWRLAFHQSIISI
;
A
#
# COMPACT_ATOMS: atom_id res chain seq x y z
N MET A 1 11.83 34.72 12.82
CA MET A 1 11.36 33.32 12.74
C MET A 1 12.54 32.44 13.14
N VAL A 2 12.31 31.47 14.03
CA VAL A 2 13.36 30.51 14.39
C VAL A 2 13.13 29.26 13.55
N GLU A 3 14.10 28.91 12.73
CA GLU A 3 14.07 27.72 11.87
C GLU A 3 15.10 26.72 12.39
N GLY A 4 14.69 25.47 12.53
CA GLY A 4 15.60 24.39 12.88
C GLY A 4 14.99 23.04 12.53
N PRO A 5 15.83 22.00 12.39
CA PRO A 5 15.36 20.69 11.98
C PRO A 5 14.55 20.04 13.10
N LEU A 6 13.40 19.48 12.70
CA LEU A 6 12.53 18.66 13.53
C LEU A 6 12.64 17.22 13.06
N GLU A 7 13.08 16.32 13.94
CA GLU A 7 13.13 14.89 13.66
C GLU A 7 12.05 14.16 14.46
N ILE A 8 11.17 13.44 13.77
CA ILE A 8 10.13 12.62 14.38
C ILE A 8 10.38 11.17 13.98
N ARG A 9 10.65 10.30 14.96
CA ARG A 9 10.97 8.89 14.74
C ARG A 9 10.10 7.99 15.60
N THR A 10 9.95 6.76 15.16
CA THR A 10 9.44 5.66 16.00
C THR A 10 10.26 4.41 15.72
N ASN A 11 10.52 3.62 16.76
CA ASN A 11 11.20 2.32 16.65
C ASN A 11 10.23 1.14 16.66
N ARG A 12 8.95 1.38 16.95
CA ARG A 12 7.89 0.37 16.96
C ARG A 12 6.68 0.95 16.26
N PHE A 13 6.40 0.43 15.09
CA PHE A 13 5.27 0.85 14.27
C PHE A 13 4.29 -0.32 14.13
N GLN A 14 3.04 -0.10 14.54
CA GLN A 14 1.96 -1.07 14.38
C GLN A 14 0.79 -0.38 13.68
N LEU A 15 0.31 -1.02 12.62
CA LEU A 15 -0.77 -0.54 11.77
C LEU A 15 -1.84 -1.63 11.69
N ASP A 16 -3.06 -1.27 12.05
CA ASP A 16 -4.23 -2.11 11.86
C ASP A 16 -4.92 -1.72 10.55
N VAL A 17 -5.03 -2.68 9.63
CA VAL A 17 -5.67 -2.48 8.32
C VAL A 17 -6.70 -3.57 8.11
N ARG A 18 -7.96 -3.17 7.96
CA ARG A 18 -9.06 -4.05 7.58
C ARG A 18 -9.41 -3.84 6.11
N VAL A 19 -9.33 -4.91 5.34
CA VAL A 19 -9.65 -4.91 3.91
C VAL A 19 -10.87 -5.79 3.67
N GLU A 20 -11.90 -5.20 3.08
CA GLU A 20 -13.08 -5.92 2.60
C GLU A 20 -12.83 -6.40 1.17
N ILE A 21 -13.17 -7.66 0.88
CA ILE A 21 -13.04 -8.25 -0.45
C ILE A 21 -14.43 -8.57 -0.98
N LYS A 22 -14.82 -7.90 -2.07
CA LYS A 22 -16.09 -8.09 -2.77
C LYS A 22 -15.86 -8.56 -4.19
N ARG A 23 -16.89 -9.15 -4.81
CA ARG A 23 -16.86 -9.47 -6.24
C ARG A 23 -17.44 -8.30 -7.03
N ASN A 24 -16.74 -7.83 -8.07
CA ASN A 24 -17.27 -6.81 -8.97
C ASN A 24 -18.20 -7.43 -10.03
N SER A 25 -18.83 -6.58 -10.85
CA SER A 25 -19.76 -7.00 -11.92
C SER A 25 -19.14 -7.91 -12.98
N ARG A 26 -17.81 -7.97 -13.07
CA ARG A 26 -17.06 -8.85 -13.99
C ARG A 26 -16.68 -10.18 -13.35
N GLY A 27 -17.01 -10.41 -12.09
CA GLY A 27 -16.63 -11.62 -11.36
C GLY A 27 -15.24 -11.56 -10.72
N ASN A 28 -14.53 -10.44 -10.84
CA ASN A 28 -13.20 -10.25 -10.27
C ASN A 28 -13.27 -9.74 -8.81
N PRO A 29 -12.29 -10.10 -7.96
CA PRO A 29 -12.20 -9.53 -6.63
C PRO A 29 -11.93 -8.02 -6.70
N SER A 30 -12.57 -7.29 -5.81
CA SER A 30 -12.49 -5.85 -5.60
C SER A 30 -12.27 -5.62 -4.11
N LEU A 31 -11.11 -5.05 -3.78
CA LEU A 31 -10.67 -4.79 -2.43
C LEU A 31 -11.02 -3.36 -2.04
N LYS A 32 -11.54 -3.15 -0.84
CA LYS A 32 -11.82 -1.84 -0.26
C LYS A 32 -11.20 -1.79 1.14
N VAL A 33 -10.60 -0.66 1.50
CA VAL A 33 -10.06 -0.49 2.86
C VAL A 33 -11.18 0.07 3.74
N ASP A 34 -11.60 -0.71 4.72
CA ASP A 34 -12.65 -0.32 5.67
C ASP A 34 -12.09 0.37 6.91
N LEU A 35 -10.91 -0.05 7.36
CA LEU A 35 -10.20 0.53 8.49
C LEU A 35 -8.72 0.63 8.16
N CYS A 36 -8.12 1.77 8.49
CA CYS A 36 -6.67 1.93 8.57
C CYS A 36 -6.38 2.80 9.78
N ARG A 37 -5.65 2.27 10.76
CA ARG A 37 -5.38 2.96 12.02
C ARG A 37 -3.99 2.62 12.55
N VAL A 38 -3.26 3.62 13.03
CA VAL A 38 -2.00 3.41 13.74
C VAL A 38 -2.30 3.17 15.21
N ALA A 39 -1.60 2.22 15.85
CA ALA A 39 -1.78 1.97 17.28
C ALA A 39 -1.52 3.25 18.10
N ALA A 40 -2.42 3.61 19.01
CA ALA A 40 -2.33 4.85 19.77
C ALA A 40 -1.07 4.93 20.67
N ASN A 41 -0.56 3.78 21.11
CA ASN A 41 0.55 3.68 22.06
C ASN A 41 1.91 3.47 21.37
N ILE A 42 2.09 3.95 20.13
CA ILE A 42 3.40 3.86 19.48
C ILE A 42 4.40 4.82 20.15
N PRO A 43 5.61 4.36 20.52
CA PRO A 43 6.62 5.25 21.06
C PRO A 43 7.13 6.18 19.96
N VAL A 44 6.80 7.47 20.07
CA VAL A 44 7.28 8.52 19.17
C VAL A 44 8.36 9.35 19.86
N ILE A 45 9.54 9.37 19.26
CA ILE A 45 10.71 10.12 19.70
C ILE A 45 10.77 11.38 18.84
N VAL A 46 10.74 12.54 19.49
CA VAL A 46 10.82 13.85 18.85
C VAL A 46 12.12 14.52 19.27
N SER A 47 12.93 14.92 18.30
CA SER A 47 14.16 15.68 18.52
C SER A 47 14.02 17.07 17.90
N VAL A 48 14.17 18.09 18.74
CA VAL A 48 14.12 19.50 18.36
C VAL A 48 15.53 20.05 18.50
N GLN A 49 16.20 20.37 17.40
CA GLN A 49 17.56 20.87 17.45
C GLN A 49 17.58 22.39 17.40
N ASN A 50 18.20 23.02 18.40
CA ASN A 50 18.62 24.43 18.44
C ASN A 50 17.58 25.51 18.06
N ALA A 51 16.30 25.14 17.95
CA ALA A 51 15.21 26.03 17.54
C ALA A 51 14.42 26.60 18.73
N LEU A 52 14.48 25.93 19.89
CA LEU A 52 13.72 26.30 21.08
C LEU A 52 14.61 26.23 22.30
N THR A 53 14.27 27.00 23.34
CA THR A 53 14.87 26.83 24.67
C THR A 53 14.60 25.40 25.18
N PRO A 54 15.46 24.83 26.03
CA PRO A 54 15.28 23.45 26.51
C PRO A 54 13.89 23.18 27.09
N GLU A 55 13.33 24.13 27.83
CA GLU A 55 11.98 24.03 28.41
C GLU A 55 10.88 24.00 27.34
N SER A 56 10.90 24.97 26.42
CA SER A 56 9.90 25.05 25.34
C SER A 56 10.03 23.90 24.35
N GLY A 57 11.26 23.45 24.09
CA GLY A 57 11.57 22.29 23.26
C GLY A 57 11.04 20.99 23.87
N GLY A 58 11.20 20.82 25.19
CA GLY A 58 10.62 19.70 25.93
C GLY A 58 9.09 19.66 25.84
N LYS A 59 8.42 20.78 26.14
CA LYS A 59 6.95 20.88 26.04
C LYS A 59 6.43 20.60 24.63
N PHE A 60 7.14 21.08 23.61
CA PHE A 60 6.80 20.85 22.21
C PHE A 60 7.02 19.38 21.79
N ALA A 61 8.15 18.79 22.18
CA ALA A 61 8.44 17.39 21.94
C ALA A 61 7.40 16.48 22.59
N ASP A 62 7.04 16.75 23.86
CA ASP A 62 6.01 15.99 24.58
C ASP A 62 4.63 16.09 23.92
N ALA A 63 4.25 17.29 23.45
CA ALA A 63 3.01 17.48 22.71
C ALA A 63 2.99 16.64 21.41
N LEU A 64 4.06 16.72 20.61
CA LEU A 64 4.18 15.95 19.39
C LEU A 64 4.27 14.43 19.62
N SER A 65 4.91 14.00 20.70
CA SER A 65 4.99 12.57 21.06
C SER A 65 3.62 12.00 21.42
N ARG A 66 2.75 12.78 22.09
CA ARG A 66 1.37 12.35 22.41
C ARG A 66 0.52 12.16 21.14
N ASP A 67 0.59 13.12 20.23
CA ASP A 67 -0.20 13.10 18.98
C ASP A 67 0.53 12.42 17.82
N GLY A 68 1.71 11.86 18.07
CA GLY A 68 2.58 11.33 17.03
C GLY A 68 1.95 10.20 16.22
N HIS A 69 1.12 9.37 16.85
CA HIS A 69 0.37 8.32 16.16
C HIS A 69 -0.55 8.87 15.06
N ILE A 70 -1.17 10.03 15.29
CA ILE A 70 -2.03 10.72 14.31
C ILE A 70 -1.19 11.22 13.12
N ILE A 71 0.01 11.72 13.37
CA ILE A 71 0.94 12.15 12.32
C ILE A 71 1.26 10.97 11.39
N PHE A 72 1.66 9.83 11.96
CA PHE A 72 1.95 8.63 11.16
C PHE A 72 0.71 8.09 10.44
N GLU A 73 -0.45 8.09 11.10
CA GLU A 73 -1.71 7.65 10.51
C GLU A 73 -2.07 8.48 9.27
N ASN A 74 -2.04 9.81 9.39
CA ASN A 74 -2.34 10.73 8.30
C ASN A 74 -1.36 10.62 7.14
N LEU A 75 -0.11 10.21 7.38
CA LEU A 75 0.89 10.01 6.34
C LEU A 75 0.73 8.65 5.62
N ILE A 76 0.45 7.60 6.38
CA ILE A 76 0.53 6.21 5.88
C ILE A 76 -0.82 5.75 5.34
N CYS A 77 -1.93 6.02 6.05
CA CYS A 77 -3.23 5.48 5.67
C CYS A 77 -3.71 5.91 4.29
N PRO A 78 -3.61 7.19 3.88
CA PRO A 78 -3.98 7.58 2.51
C PRO A 78 -3.16 6.86 1.44
N ARG A 79 -1.89 6.54 1.72
CA ARG A 79 -1.04 5.77 0.81
C ARG A 79 -1.47 4.32 0.72
N ILE A 80 -1.81 3.68 1.83
CA ILE A 80 -2.30 2.30 1.86
C ILE A 80 -3.63 2.20 1.10
N ILE A 81 -4.58 3.09 1.38
CA ILE A 81 -5.87 3.17 0.69
C ILE A 81 -5.65 3.28 -0.82
N PHE A 82 -4.80 4.22 -1.25
CA PHE A 82 -4.48 4.38 -2.67
C PHE A 82 -3.86 3.11 -3.28
N LEU A 83 -2.91 2.47 -2.59
CA LEU A 83 -2.25 1.27 -3.09
C LEU A 83 -3.24 0.11 -3.24
N VAL A 84 -4.08 -0.14 -2.24
CA VAL A 84 -5.07 -1.22 -2.26
C VAL A 84 -6.15 -0.93 -3.29
N GLU A 85 -6.83 0.21 -3.17
CA GLU A 85 -8.04 0.46 -3.94
C GLU A 85 -7.78 0.83 -5.39
N LYS A 86 -6.58 1.35 -5.71
CA LYS A 86 -6.20 1.67 -7.08
C LYS A 86 -5.24 0.65 -7.65
N ARG A 87 -4.04 0.48 -7.09
CA ARG A 87 -3.01 -0.36 -7.75
C ARG A 87 -3.34 -1.85 -7.67
N ILE A 88 -3.77 -2.34 -6.52
CA ILE A 88 -4.08 -3.77 -6.34
C ILE A 88 -5.35 -4.12 -7.11
N ASN A 89 -6.42 -3.34 -6.97
CA ASN A 89 -7.64 -3.54 -7.77
C ASN A 89 -7.40 -3.48 -9.28
N GLN A 90 -6.54 -2.58 -9.76
CA GLN A 90 -6.17 -2.56 -11.19
C GLN A 90 -5.54 -3.88 -11.63
N ARG A 91 -4.69 -4.50 -10.80
CA ARG A 91 -4.09 -5.81 -11.11
C ARG A 91 -5.15 -6.92 -11.12
N PHE A 92 -6.04 -6.94 -10.14
CA PHE A 92 -7.14 -7.92 -10.11
C PHE A 92 -8.14 -7.73 -11.25
N GLY A 93 -8.35 -6.49 -11.69
CA GLY A 93 -9.18 -6.19 -12.87
C GLY A 93 -8.61 -6.72 -14.19
N LEU A 94 -7.30 -7.00 -14.24
CA LEU A 94 -6.62 -7.60 -15.40
C LEU A 94 -6.61 -9.13 -15.37
N LEU A 95 -6.93 -9.75 -14.23
CA LEU A 95 -7.08 -11.20 -14.20
C LEU A 95 -8.35 -11.55 -15.01
N ALA A 96 -8.19 -12.43 -16.00
CA ALA A 96 -9.31 -12.94 -16.77
C ALA A 96 -10.25 -13.66 -15.81
N SER A 97 -11.45 -13.12 -15.65
CA SER A 97 -12.35 -13.55 -14.57
C SER A 97 -12.90 -14.96 -14.74
N LYS A 98 -12.80 -15.54 -15.94
CA LYS A 98 -13.07 -16.94 -16.25
C LYS A 98 -12.30 -17.28 -17.52
N ILE A 99 -11.40 -18.25 -17.47
CA ILE A 99 -11.16 -19.07 -18.66
C ILE A 99 -12.36 -20.00 -18.69
N ALA A 100 -13.36 -19.71 -19.52
CA ALA A 100 -14.42 -20.67 -19.74
C ALA A 100 -13.74 -21.93 -20.31
N LEU A 101 -13.91 -23.08 -19.66
CA LEU A 101 -13.34 -24.35 -20.15
C LEU A 101 -13.82 -24.72 -21.57
N GLY A 102 -14.88 -24.05 -22.07
CA GLY A 102 -15.34 -24.13 -23.46
C GLY A 102 -14.51 -23.32 -24.49
N ASP A 103 -13.69 -22.36 -24.05
CA ASP A 103 -12.82 -21.54 -24.92
C ASP A 103 -11.41 -22.14 -25.08
N LEU A 104 -11.10 -23.25 -24.41
CA LEU A 104 -9.81 -23.96 -24.49
C LEU A 104 -9.58 -24.66 -25.84
N ASN A 105 -10.57 -24.68 -26.74
CA ASN A 105 -10.44 -25.38 -28.02
C ASN A 105 -9.83 -24.55 -29.14
N ASN A 106 -9.55 -23.26 -28.99
CA ASN A 106 -8.99 -22.48 -30.10
C ASN A 106 -7.87 -21.53 -29.68
N PHE A 107 -6.87 -21.46 -30.56
CA PHE A 107 -5.61 -20.71 -30.62
C PHE A 107 -5.60 -19.23 -30.11
N ASP A 108 -6.71 -18.67 -29.62
CA ASP A 108 -6.87 -17.25 -29.26
C ASP A 108 -6.42 -16.89 -27.84
N MET A 109 -6.25 -17.86 -26.94
CA MET A 109 -5.76 -17.59 -25.58
C MET A 109 -4.34 -17.00 -25.59
N VAL A 110 -3.47 -17.53 -26.45
CA VAL A 110 -2.09 -17.03 -26.62
C VAL A 110 -2.10 -15.60 -27.16
N LYS A 111 -3.00 -15.30 -28.10
CA LYS A 111 -3.14 -13.97 -28.69
C LYS A 111 -3.62 -12.95 -27.65
N SER A 112 -4.59 -13.29 -26.81
CA SER A 112 -5.06 -12.40 -25.74
C SER A 112 -3.98 -12.10 -24.69
N LEU A 113 -3.18 -13.11 -24.31
CA LEU A 113 -2.04 -12.97 -23.41
C LEU A 113 -0.96 -12.08 -24.00
N LEU A 114 -0.59 -12.28 -25.27
CA LEU A 114 0.39 -11.44 -25.97
C LEU A 114 -0.07 -9.99 -26.10
N THR A 115 -1.36 -9.77 -26.37
CA THR A 115 -1.93 -8.42 -26.52
C THR A 115 -1.91 -7.68 -25.17
N SER A 116 -2.32 -8.36 -24.09
CA SER A 116 -2.29 -7.77 -22.73
C SER A 116 -0.86 -7.45 -22.26
N GLN A 117 0.13 -8.29 -22.59
CA GLN A 117 1.54 -8.02 -22.32
C GLN A 117 2.06 -6.83 -23.13
N GLN A 118 1.67 -6.70 -24.41
CA GLN A 118 2.05 -5.56 -25.26
C GLN A 118 1.44 -4.25 -24.79
N GLU A 119 0.19 -4.23 -24.33
CA GLU A 119 -0.43 -3.04 -23.75
C GLU A 119 0.24 -2.61 -22.45
N PHE A 120 0.60 -3.56 -21.58
CA PHE A 120 1.36 -3.28 -20.37
C PHE A 120 2.75 -2.72 -20.67
N ARG A 121 3.47 -3.29 -21.66
CA ARG A 121 4.77 -2.76 -22.13
C ARG A 121 4.63 -1.34 -22.69
N ARG A 122 3.61 -1.05 -23.49
CA ARG A 122 3.35 0.31 -24.01
C ARG A 122 3.09 1.33 -22.90
N ARG A 123 2.35 0.94 -21.84
CA ARG A 123 2.05 1.83 -20.70
C ARG A 123 3.21 2.01 -19.73
N SER A 124 4.08 1.00 -19.60
CA SER A 124 5.25 1.06 -18.71
C SER A 124 6.43 1.84 -19.30
N LEU A 125 6.61 1.84 -20.63
CA LEU A 125 7.65 2.64 -21.29
C LEU A 125 7.40 4.16 -21.18
N ARG A 126 6.14 4.61 -21.08
CA ARG A 126 5.81 6.03 -20.86
C ARG A 126 6.12 6.54 -19.44
N ARG A 127 6.42 5.68 -18.47
CA ARG A 127 6.67 6.07 -17.05
C ARG A 127 8.12 5.87 -16.61
N ARG A 128 9.04 5.53 -17.52
CA ARG A 128 10.45 5.26 -17.21
C ARG A 128 11.30 6.52 -16.96
N TYR A 129 10.70 7.56 -16.40
CA TYR A 129 11.40 8.76 -15.93
C TYR A 129 11.17 9.06 -14.44
N SER A 130 10.54 8.16 -13.67
CA SER A 130 10.40 8.41 -12.23
C SER A 130 10.33 7.13 -11.40
N ARG A 131 11.34 7.01 -10.54
CA ARG A 131 11.37 6.30 -9.24
C ARG A 131 11.83 4.84 -9.23
N LEU A 132 13.12 4.76 -8.93
CA LEU A 132 13.80 3.74 -8.15
C LEU A 132 13.03 3.30 -6.88
N SER A 133 13.21 2.02 -6.56
CA SER A 133 13.08 1.35 -5.25
C SER A 133 11.68 1.24 -4.62
N PHE A 134 11.07 0.04 -4.69
CA PHE A 134 10.29 -0.56 -3.58
C PHE A 134 9.92 -2.04 -3.88
N ASN A 135 10.92 -2.91 -4.06
CA ASN A 135 10.72 -4.36 -4.17
C ASN A 135 10.85 -5.02 -2.78
N ARG A 136 9.76 -5.07 -1.99
CA ARG A 136 9.60 -6.02 -0.85
C ARG A 136 8.15 -6.38 -0.50
N VAL A 137 7.14 -5.62 -0.95
CA VAL A 137 5.73 -5.88 -0.59
C VAL A 137 5.07 -6.97 -1.45
N ILE A 138 5.65 -7.28 -2.61
CA ILE A 138 5.09 -8.26 -3.56
C ILE A 138 5.31 -9.71 -3.09
N ASP A 139 6.38 -9.98 -2.32
CA ASP A 139 6.73 -11.35 -1.93
C ASP A 139 5.85 -11.90 -0.79
N PHE A 140 5.30 -11.03 0.08
CA PHE A 140 4.44 -11.46 1.19
C PHE A 140 3.11 -12.08 0.70
N TRP A 141 2.54 -11.56 -0.39
CA TRP A 141 1.24 -12.03 -0.90
C TRP A 141 1.34 -13.23 -1.85
N ARG A 142 2.55 -13.59 -2.30
CA ARG A 142 2.78 -14.79 -3.12
C ARG A 142 2.70 -16.07 -2.29
N LEU A 143 3.05 -16.01 -1.01
CA LEU A 143 3.01 -17.15 -0.07
C LEU A 143 1.59 -17.43 0.45
N ALA A 144 0.78 -16.39 0.71
CA ALA A 144 -0.58 -16.57 1.24
C ALA A 144 -1.53 -17.31 0.26
N PHE A 145 -1.33 -17.17 -1.05
CA PHE A 145 -2.20 -17.81 -2.05
C PHE A 145 -1.79 -19.24 -2.42
N HIS A 146 -0.57 -19.69 -2.10
CA HIS A 146 -0.13 -21.05 -2.45
C HIS A 146 -0.64 -22.13 -1.48
N GLN A 147 -1.10 -21.75 -0.28
CA GLN A 147 -1.68 -22.70 0.69
C GLN A 147 -3.20 -22.88 0.56
N SER A 148 -3.90 -22.03 -0.18
CA SER A 148 -5.37 -22.12 -0.30
C SER A 148 -5.88 -22.93 -1.51
N ILE A 149 -4.97 -23.51 -2.31
CA ILE A 149 -5.32 -24.25 -3.55
C ILE A 149 -5.20 -25.78 -3.38
N ILE A 150 -4.73 -26.30 -2.22
CA ILE A 150 -4.56 -27.75 -1.98
C ILE A 150 -5.70 -28.35 -1.11
N SER A 151 -6.78 -27.61 -0.83
CA SER A 151 -7.86 -28.14 0.00
C SER A 151 -9.25 -27.69 -0.45
N ILE A 152 -9.60 -27.99 -1.70
CA ILE A 152 -10.98 -28.27 -2.15
C ILE A 152 -10.90 -29.39 -3.19
#